data_AF-A0A2S5Z643-F1
#
_entry.id   AF-A0A2S5Z643-F1
#
_cell.length_a   1.000
_cell.length_b   1.000
_cell.length_c   1.000
_cell.angle_alpha   90.00
_cell.angle_beta   90.00
_cell.angle_gamma   90.00
#
_symmetry.space_group_name_H-M   'P 1'
#
loop_
_entity.id
_entity.type
_entity.pdbx_description
1 polymer ?
#
loop_
_entity_poly.entity_id
_entity_poly.type
_entity_poly.pdbx_seq_one_letter_code
_entity_poly.pdbx_strand_id
1 'polypeptide(L)'
;MVSADQATDGYSAVFFVEGSQVAREMRANEFGAFLDGYVGLSDLAETDVRAVLVELSGDLRVQALVFFRIWFDEEGRADSHWNVPIEELARMGAKGPDMGGGAIRLVCRSQCPDPKFKEDLWDPDMTPGNNHFQAIRKAVEANSLKFRKMEPVQEENIPVLSEQAEDSAEREESAAAADRSRLAQLIREQRLRIKTLQSVHRDALSDIQREHRLEIQALRSDFADLEQKYERQRLSNEQLKKRLAERNEQYLTMQEQMAAVGEEKQREDSNAGAELLLLREQLERRQRELELRDEKIVALEEENHELSNREPPEDSIMDHLKRQTVFLVAYQPGVGHVTLPFKDIELYFSNPTAYAAERCGMNEPAYREWLEHYENPVCTHEGNDGKPCGEPILRISQPAEFRPGIDDRCEKHHA
;
A
#
# COMPACT_ATOMS: atom_id res chain seq x y z
N MET A 1 26.53 -25.77 52.28
CA MET A 1 26.09 -26.07 50.90
C MET A 1 24.75 -25.39 50.74
N VAL A 2 24.71 -24.39 49.87
CA VAL A 2 23.68 -23.34 49.84
C VAL A 2 22.35 -23.93 49.38
N SER A 3 21.36 -23.78 50.24
CA SER A 3 20.00 -24.23 50.08
C SER A 3 19.33 -23.56 48.89
N ALA A 4 18.44 -24.31 48.26
CA ALA A 4 17.47 -23.85 47.28
C ALA A 4 16.83 -22.53 47.73
N ASP A 5 17.17 -21.45 47.04
CA ASP A 5 16.39 -20.21 47.11
C ASP A 5 15.03 -20.51 46.50
N GLN A 6 14.03 -20.44 47.38
CA GLN A 6 12.63 -20.54 47.08
C GLN A 6 12.29 -19.58 45.95
N ALA A 7 11.68 -20.13 44.90
CA ALA A 7 11.03 -19.38 43.85
C ALA A 7 10.18 -18.26 44.45
N THR A 8 10.59 -17.02 44.21
CA THR A 8 9.70 -15.86 44.24
C THR A 8 8.76 -15.94 43.04
N ASP A 9 7.91 -16.97 43.01
CA ASP A 9 6.65 -16.95 42.26
C ASP A 9 5.78 -15.86 42.92
N GLY A 10 5.31 -14.81 42.28
CA GLY A 10 5.34 -14.41 40.88
C GLY A 10 4.49 -13.14 40.82
N TYR A 11 5.08 -11.99 41.17
CA TYR A 11 4.46 -10.66 41.09
C TYR A 11 4.98 -9.89 39.87
N SER A 12 5.42 -10.59 38.83
CA SER A 12 5.86 -10.02 37.57
C SER A 12 4.77 -10.21 36.50
N ALA A 13 4.47 -9.12 35.79
CA ALA A 13 3.48 -9.08 34.73
C ALA A 13 4.07 -8.42 33.49
N VAL A 14 3.64 -8.85 32.31
CA VAL A 14 3.97 -8.21 31.04
C VAL A 14 2.71 -7.56 30.49
N PHE A 15 2.80 -6.28 30.19
CA PHE A 15 1.73 -5.49 29.59
C PHE A 15 2.10 -5.14 28.15
N PHE A 16 1.21 -5.44 27.20
CA PHE A 16 1.32 -4.98 25.83
C PHE A 16 0.61 -3.65 25.70
N VAL A 17 1.33 -2.65 25.23
CA VAL A 17 0.86 -1.28 25.07
C VAL A 17 0.68 -1.00 23.59
N GLU A 18 -0.54 -0.64 23.21
CA GLU A 18 -0.86 -0.18 21.87
C GLU A 18 -1.29 1.29 21.95
N GLY A 19 -0.44 2.18 21.44
CA GLY A 19 -0.64 3.62 21.57
C GLY A 19 -0.65 4.08 23.03
N SER A 20 -1.84 4.47 23.53
CA SER A 20 -2.06 5.05 24.87
C SER A 20 -2.55 4.05 25.93
N GLN A 21 -2.98 2.87 25.49
CA GLN A 21 -3.73 1.93 26.34
C GLN A 21 -3.01 0.59 26.43
N VAL A 22 -3.23 -0.08 27.55
CA VAL A 22 -2.79 -1.47 27.73
C VAL A 22 -3.79 -2.35 27.00
N ALA A 23 -3.35 -2.95 25.89
CA ALA A 23 -4.19 -3.81 25.06
C ALA A 23 -4.33 -5.21 25.68
N ARG A 24 -3.26 -5.70 26.31
CA ARG A 24 -3.23 -7.04 26.91
C ARG A 24 -2.31 -7.13 28.11
N GLU A 25 -2.70 -7.96 29.06
CA GLU A 25 -1.98 -8.23 30.30
C GLU A 25 -1.74 -9.73 30.42
N MET A 26 -0.52 -10.15 30.78
CA MET A 26 -0.19 -11.54 31.05
C MET A 26 0.84 -11.66 32.19
N ARG A 27 0.91 -12.82 32.83
CA ARG A 27 1.94 -13.09 33.85
C ARG A 27 3.30 -13.32 33.17
N ALA A 28 4.41 -13.01 33.86
CA ALA A 28 5.74 -13.29 33.30
C ALA A 28 5.95 -14.77 32.97
N ASN A 29 5.41 -15.68 33.78
CA ASN A 29 5.48 -17.13 33.53
C ASN A 29 4.70 -17.52 32.25
N GLU A 30 3.57 -16.85 31.98
CA GLU A 30 2.79 -17.06 30.75
C GLU A 30 3.50 -16.49 29.52
N PHE A 31 4.15 -15.33 29.68
CA PHE A 31 4.98 -14.74 28.64
C PHE A 31 6.19 -15.61 28.30
N GLY A 32 6.87 -16.18 29.31
CA GLY A 32 7.98 -17.12 29.09
C GLY A 32 7.55 -18.38 28.33
N ALA A 33 6.38 -18.94 28.66
CA ALA A 33 5.80 -20.08 27.94
C ALA A 33 5.41 -19.73 26.50
N PHE A 34 5.01 -18.47 26.27
CA PHE A 34 4.69 -17.94 24.96
C PHE A 34 5.95 -17.76 24.09
N LEU A 35 7.07 -17.31 24.67
CA LEU A 35 8.37 -17.25 23.98
C LEU A 35 8.90 -18.65 23.60
N ASP A 36 8.58 -19.69 24.38
CA ASP A 36 8.98 -21.08 24.11
C ASP A 36 8.15 -21.74 22.98
N GLY A 37 7.26 -20.99 22.32
CA GLY A 37 6.56 -21.41 21.10
C GLY A 37 5.37 -22.36 21.30
N TYR A 38 4.89 -22.52 22.54
CA TYR A 38 3.78 -23.43 22.86
C TYR A 38 2.40 -22.88 22.48
N VAL A 39 2.25 -21.56 22.28
CA VAL A 39 0.98 -20.91 21.93
C VAL A 39 1.27 -19.77 20.96
N GLY A 40 0.65 -19.75 19.78
CA GLY A 40 0.69 -18.60 18.86
C GLY A 40 -0.43 -17.61 19.17
N LEU A 41 -0.14 -16.31 19.12
CA LEU A 41 -1.16 -15.26 19.22
C LEU A 41 -1.47 -14.74 17.82
N SER A 42 -2.44 -15.37 17.17
CA SER A 42 -2.91 -15.03 15.81
C SER A 42 -3.41 -13.59 15.67
N ASP A 43 -3.77 -12.94 16.77
CA ASP A 43 -4.27 -11.56 16.79
C ASP A 43 -3.16 -10.51 16.62
N LEU A 44 -1.89 -10.90 16.77
CA LEU A 44 -0.72 -10.01 16.73
C LEU A 44 0.26 -10.35 15.59
N ALA A 45 -0.17 -11.17 14.61
CA ALA A 45 0.67 -11.59 13.50
C ALA A 45 1.20 -10.39 12.69
N GLU A 46 2.47 -10.46 12.30
CA GLU A 46 3.20 -9.43 11.53
C GLU A 46 3.32 -8.04 12.20
N THR A 47 3.12 -7.93 13.52
CA THR A 47 3.19 -6.63 14.21
C THR A 47 4.39 -6.51 15.16
N ASP A 48 5.01 -5.33 15.17
CA ASP A 48 6.00 -4.93 16.17
C ASP A 48 5.26 -4.36 17.38
N VAL A 49 5.23 -5.12 18.46
CA VAL A 49 4.44 -4.79 19.65
C VAL A 49 5.34 -4.21 20.72
N ARG A 50 4.86 -3.12 21.32
CA ARG A 50 5.52 -2.48 22.46
C ARG A 50 5.05 -3.15 23.74
N ALA A 51 5.97 -3.78 24.46
CA ALA A 51 5.70 -4.46 25.71
C ALA A 51 6.42 -3.79 26.88
N VAL A 52 5.88 -4.00 28.08
CA VAL A 52 6.43 -3.49 29.33
C VAL A 52 6.40 -4.60 30.37
N LEU A 53 7.57 -4.99 30.87
CA LEU A 53 7.68 -5.84 32.04
C LEU A 53 7.48 -4.99 33.29
N VAL A 54 6.61 -5.44 34.19
CA VAL A 54 6.27 -4.79 35.45
C VAL A 54 6.52 -5.76 36.59
N GLU A 55 7.44 -5.42 37.48
CA GLU A 55 7.60 -6.12 38.76
C GLU A 55 6.80 -5.39 39.83
N LEU A 56 5.94 -6.14 40.52
CA LEU A 56 5.08 -5.67 41.60
C LEU A 56 5.62 -6.16 42.94
N SER A 57 5.43 -5.33 43.98
CA SER A 57 5.59 -5.71 45.38
C SER A 57 4.40 -6.53 45.87
N GLY A 58 4.53 -7.22 47.01
CA GLY A 58 3.41 -7.91 47.68
C GLY A 58 2.19 -7.03 47.98
N ASP A 59 2.41 -5.70 48.07
CA ASP A 59 1.38 -4.67 48.25
C ASP A 59 0.71 -4.19 46.94
N LEU A 60 0.99 -4.85 45.79
CA LEU A 60 0.54 -4.44 44.44
C LEU A 60 1.08 -3.07 43.98
N ARG A 61 2.25 -2.66 44.47
CA ARG A 61 2.94 -1.45 44.04
C ARG A 61 4.03 -1.78 43.02
N VAL A 62 4.15 -0.99 41.96
CA VAL A 62 5.19 -1.16 40.94
C VAL A 62 6.58 -0.87 41.53
N GLN A 63 7.49 -1.83 41.45
CA GLN A 63 8.89 -1.70 41.87
C GLN A 63 9.85 -1.48 40.69
N ALA A 64 9.62 -2.17 39.56
CA ALA A 64 10.46 -2.04 38.36
C ALA A 64 9.63 -2.07 37.07
N LEU A 65 10.10 -1.33 36.05
CA LEU A 65 9.55 -1.27 34.70
C LEU A 65 10.66 -1.41 33.65
N VAL A 66 10.47 -2.30 32.69
CA VAL A 66 11.37 -2.47 31.53
C VAL A 66 10.56 -2.35 30.25
N PHE A 67 10.89 -1.37 29.41
CA PHE A 67 10.20 -1.06 28.16
C PHE A 67 10.91 -1.68 26.97
N PHE A 68 10.35 -2.75 26.40
CA PHE A 68 10.96 -3.49 25.29
C PHE A 68 9.99 -3.67 24.11
N ARG A 69 10.55 -3.92 22.94
CA ARG A 69 9.85 -4.22 21.69
C ARG A 69 10.06 -5.69 21.36
N ILE A 70 9.02 -6.30 20.83
CA ILE A 70 9.07 -7.67 20.35
C ILE A 70 8.29 -7.77 19.05
N TRP A 71 8.88 -8.45 18.08
CA TRP A 71 8.26 -8.67 16.77
C TRP A 71 7.60 -10.05 16.74
N PHE A 72 6.41 -10.10 16.14
CA PHE A 72 5.66 -11.32 15.91
C PHE A 72 5.64 -11.69 14.43
N ASP A 73 5.88 -12.97 14.13
CA ASP A 73 5.87 -13.51 12.78
C ASP A 73 4.43 -13.77 12.25
N GLU A 74 4.33 -14.27 11.01
CA GLU A 74 3.07 -14.61 10.34
C GLU A 74 2.23 -15.66 11.11
N GLU A 75 2.87 -16.48 11.95
CA GLU A 75 2.20 -17.48 12.77
C GLU A 75 1.86 -16.96 14.18
N GLY A 76 2.14 -15.67 14.47
CA GLY A 76 1.92 -15.05 15.77
C GLY A 76 2.88 -15.54 16.85
N ARG A 77 4.08 -16.01 16.46
CA ARG A 77 5.18 -16.40 17.36
C ARG A 77 6.16 -15.26 17.51
N ALA A 78 6.75 -15.15 18.69
CA ALA A 78 7.81 -14.19 18.93
C ALA A 78 9.07 -14.55 18.12
N ASP A 79 9.81 -13.54 17.65
CA ASP A 79 11.09 -13.74 16.98
C ASP A 79 12.03 -14.63 17.82
N SER A 80 12.51 -15.72 17.21
CA SER A 80 13.45 -16.67 17.84
C SER A 80 14.80 -16.05 18.18
N HIS A 81 15.15 -14.90 17.60
CA HIS A 81 16.38 -14.18 17.89
C HIS A 81 16.25 -13.23 19.10
N TRP A 82 15.03 -13.05 19.62
CA TRP A 82 14.80 -12.19 20.78
C TRP A 82 15.32 -12.86 22.06
N ASN A 83 16.43 -12.34 22.59
CA ASN A 83 17.11 -12.90 23.76
C ASN A 83 17.52 -11.79 24.74
N VAL A 84 16.54 -10.95 25.09
CA VAL A 84 16.75 -9.84 26.03
C VAL A 84 16.47 -10.33 27.46
N PRO A 85 17.44 -10.26 28.40
CA PRO A 85 17.24 -10.69 29.78
C PRO A 85 16.44 -9.65 30.59
N ILE A 86 15.12 -9.60 30.36
CA ILE A 86 14.22 -8.58 30.92
C ILE A 86 14.19 -8.55 32.45
N GLU A 87 14.30 -9.70 33.12
CA GLU A 87 14.31 -9.79 34.60
C GLU A 87 15.62 -9.26 35.21
N GLU A 88 16.76 -9.55 34.59
CA GLU A 88 18.06 -9.06 35.07
C GLU A 88 18.20 -7.56 34.82
N LEU A 89 17.68 -7.08 33.69
CA LEU A 89 17.55 -5.64 33.40
C LEU A 89 16.65 -4.93 34.42
N ALA A 90 15.55 -5.54 34.85
CA ALA A 90 14.68 -4.96 35.89
C ALA A 90 15.43 -4.73 37.22
N ARG A 91 16.31 -5.67 37.59
CA ARG A 91 17.16 -5.52 38.79
C ARG A 91 18.23 -4.46 38.62
N MET A 92 18.84 -4.31 37.45
CA MET A 92 19.90 -3.32 37.18
C MET A 92 19.38 -1.93 36.79
N GLY A 93 18.06 -1.74 36.71
CA GLY A 93 17.45 -0.51 36.22
C GLY A 93 17.80 0.74 37.04
N ALA A 94 17.89 1.88 36.35
CA ALA A 94 18.15 3.17 36.97
C ALA A 94 16.93 3.64 37.79
N LYS A 95 17.14 4.51 38.79
CA LYS A 95 16.01 5.05 39.57
C LYS A 95 15.15 5.99 38.72
N GLY A 96 13.93 5.56 38.42
CA GLY A 96 12.89 6.26 37.69
C GLY A 96 11.90 7.04 38.59
N PRO A 97 10.80 7.52 37.99
CA PRO A 97 9.76 8.30 38.67
C PRO A 97 9.00 7.45 39.70
N ASP A 98 8.39 8.09 40.70
CA ASP A 98 7.60 7.38 41.72
C ASP A 98 6.16 7.15 41.24
N MET A 99 5.68 5.91 41.37
CA MET A 99 4.35 5.47 40.95
C MET A 99 3.40 5.17 42.13
N GLY A 100 3.76 5.59 43.35
CA GLY A 100 2.94 5.43 44.56
C GLY A 100 3.53 4.52 45.64
N GLY A 101 4.80 4.12 45.49
CA GLY A 101 5.49 3.20 46.41
C GLY A 101 6.96 3.51 46.66
N GLY A 102 7.49 4.59 46.08
CA GLY A 102 8.91 4.91 46.04
C GLY A 102 9.44 4.98 44.61
N ALA A 103 10.68 5.46 44.45
CA ALA A 103 11.33 5.54 43.14
C ALA A 103 11.45 4.14 42.51
N ILE A 104 10.74 3.91 41.41
CA ILE A 104 10.76 2.62 40.69
C ILE A 104 12.10 2.46 39.96
N ARG A 105 12.50 1.22 39.65
CA ARG A 105 13.60 0.96 38.71
C ARG A 105 13.05 1.06 37.29
N LEU A 106 13.68 1.85 36.43
CA LEU A 106 13.24 2.11 35.07
C LEU A 106 14.36 1.77 34.09
N VAL A 107 14.03 0.96 33.09
CA VAL A 107 14.88 0.68 31.93
C VAL A 107 14.12 1.08 30.67
N CYS A 108 14.66 2.06 29.95
CA CYS A 108 14.17 2.54 28.66
C CYS A 108 15.35 2.72 27.71
N ARG A 109 15.10 2.95 26.41
CA ARG A 109 16.15 3.23 25.40
C ARG A 109 17.14 4.34 25.80
N SER A 110 16.66 5.36 26.51
CA SER A 110 17.46 6.49 27.01
C SER A 110 18.23 6.22 28.33
N GLN A 111 17.88 5.13 29.03
CA GLN A 111 18.40 4.70 30.32
C GLN A 111 18.69 3.18 30.35
N CYS A 112 19.43 2.68 29.35
CA CYS A 112 19.89 1.29 29.34
C CYS A 112 21.18 1.15 30.15
N PRO A 113 21.28 0.15 31.06
CA PRO A 113 22.55 -0.21 31.69
C PRO A 113 23.54 -0.82 30.68
N ASP A 114 23.05 -1.60 29.71
CA ASP A 114 23.86 -2.19 28.64
C ASP A 114 23.45 -1.67 27.25
N PRO A 115 24.40 -1.17 26.43
CA PRO A 115 24.11 -0.60 25.11
C PRO A 115 23.75 -1.66 24.06
N LYS A 116 24.00 -2.96 24.32
CA LYS A 116 23.71 -4.06 23.38
C LYS A 116 22.21 -4.23 23.13
N PHE A 117 21.37 -3.96 24.14
CA PHE A 117 19.92 -4.16 24.08
C PHE A 117 19.17 -2.86 23.75
N LYS A 118 19.88 -1.80 23.36
CA LYS A 118 19.29 -0.46 23.17
C LYS A 118 18.31 -0.40 21.99
N GLU A 119 18.52 -1.18 20.95
CA GLU A 119 17.62 -1.18 19.77
C GLU A 119 16.30 -1.91 20.06
N ASP A 120 16.31 -2.89 20.96
CA ASP A 120 15.12 -3.65 21.37
C ASP A 120 14.31 -2.93 22.47
N LEU A 121 14.83 -1.82 23.01
CA LEU A 121 14.17 -1.02 24.05
C LEU A 121 13.51 0.21 23.42
N TRP A 122 12.41 0.66 24.02
CA TRP A 122 11.73 1.90 23.62
C TRP A 122 11.65 2.92 24.77
N ASP A 123 11.39 4.18 24.44
CA ASP A 123 11.23 5.26 25.41
C ASP A 123 9.75 5.58 25.63
N PRO A 124 9.24 5.59 26.88
CA PRO A 124 7.84 5.90 27.16
C PRO A 124 7.53 7.39 27.01
N ASP A 125 6.37 7.69 26.45
CA ASP A 125 5.88 9.07 26.39
C ASP A 125 5.25 9.49 27.73
N MET A 126 5.68 10.67 28.19
CA MET A 126 5.28 11.37 29.41
C MET A 126 4.52 12.68 29.11
N THR A 127 3.85 12.74 27.95
CA THR A 127 3.08 13.93 27.56
C THR A 127 1.77 14.03 28.37
N PRO A 128 1.45 15.18 28.98
CA PRO A 128 0.22 15.33 29.74
C PRO A 128 -1.00 15.11 28.84
N GLY A 129 -1.77 14.05 29.11
CA GLY A 129 -2.91 13.60 28.29
C GLY A 129 -2.72 12.20 27.69
N ASN A 130 -1.47 11.77 27.50
CA ASN A 130 -1.15 10.42 27.02
C ASN A 130 0.06 9.87 27.81
N ASN A 131 -0.22 9.37 29.02
CA ASN A 131 0.79 8.90 29.96
C ASN A 131 0.76 7.37 30.07
N HIS A 132 1.77 6.72 29.49
CA HIS A 132 1.98 5.27 29.60
C HIS A 132 2.04 4.80 31.06
N PHE A 133 2.65 5.60 31.94
CA PHE A 133 2.72 5.34 33.38
C PHE A 133 1.34 5.35 34.05
N GLN A 134 0.42 6.22 33.62
CA GLN A 134 -0.95 6.22 34.15
C GLN A 134 -1.77 5.04 33.65
N ALA A 135 -1.57 4.63 32.40
CA ALA A 135 -2.19 3.44 31.83
C ALA A 135 -1.76 2.18 32.60
N ILE A 136 -0.46 2.03 32.88
CA ILE A 136 0.08 0.93 33.68
C ILE A 136 -0.47 0.97 35.10
N ARG A 137 -0.53 2.14 35.75
CA ARG A 137 -1.10 2.25 37.11
C ARG A 137 -2.56 1.81 37.14
N LYS A 138 -3.36 2.25 36.16
CA LYS A 138 -4.77 1.87 36.04
C LYS A 138 -4.95 0.37 35.80
N ALA A 139 -4.07 -0.25 35.00
CA ALA A 139 -4.03 -1.69 34.78
C ALA A 139 -3.71 -2.47 36.06
N VAL A 140 -2.70 -2.03 36.81
CA VAL A 140 -2.32 -2.63 38.11
C VAL A 140 -3.44 -2.49 39.14
N GLU A 141 -4.12 -1.34 39.20
CA GLU A 141 -5.29 -1.11 40.07
C GLU A 141 -6.49 -1.97 39.66
N ALA A 142 -6.70 -2.19 38.36
CA ALA A 142 -7.77 -3.06 37.85
C ALA A 142 -7.54 -4.53 38.21
N ASN A 143 -6.29 -4.93 38.50
CA ASN A 143 -5.88 -6.25 38.98
C ASN A 143 -6.54 -7.40 38.18
N SER A 144 -6.54 -7.29 36.86
CA SER A 144 -7.12 -8.30 35.96
C SER A 144 -6.47 -9.68 36.14
N LEU A 145 -5.19 -9.68 36.52
CA LEU A 145 -4.35 -10.86 36.76
C LEU A 145 -4.61 -11.52 38.14
N LYS A 146 -5.50 -10.97 38.98
CA LYS A 146 -5.87 -11.50 40.31
C LYS A 146 -4.66 -11.82 41.20
N PHE A 147 -3.67 -10.94 41.25
CA PHE A 147 -2.58 -11.07 42.20
C PHE A 147 -3.14 -11.02 43.63
N ARG A 148 -2.71 -11.96 44.49
CA ARG A 148 -3.10 -11.97 45.91
C ARG A 148 -2.47 -10.77 46.58
N LYS A 149 -3.29 -9.80 46.99
CA LYS A 149 -2.86 -8.68 47.83
C LYS A 149 -2.46 -9.26 49.18
N MET A 150 -1.17 -9.28 49.47
CA MET A 150 -0.71 -9.61 50.81
C MET A 150 -0.88 -8.31 51.60
N GLU A 151 -1.90 -8.24 52.46
CA GLU A 151 -1.96 -7.12 53.40
C GLU A 151 -0.70 -7.16 54.27
N PRO A 152 -0.01 -6.05 54.46
CA PRO A 152 1.16 -6.04 55.31
C PRO A 152 0.70 -6.49 56.70
N VAL A 153 1.32 -7.54 57.22
CA VAL A 153 1.25 -7.85 58.64
C VAL A 153 1.79 -6.60 59.32
N GLN A 154 0.90 -5.83 59.95
CA GLN A 154 1.30 -4.78 60.86
C GLN A 154 2.18 -5.48 61.89
N GLU A 155 3.49 -5.27 61.84
CA GLU A 155 4.32 -5.53 63.00
C GLU A 155 3.70 -4.71 64.12
N GLU A 156 3.08 -5.41 65.07
CA GLU A 156 2.50 -4.83 66.27
C GLU A 156 3.61 -4.03 66.95
N ASN A 157 3.59 -2.71 66.74
CA ASN A 157 4.35 -1.78 67.55
C ASN A 157 3.77 -1.86 68.96
N ILE A 158 4.41 -2.67 69.80
CA ILE A 158 4.24 -2.69 71.25
C ILE A 158 4.50 -1.25 71.72
N PRO A 159 3.49 -0.52 72.24
CA PRO A 159 3.68 0.86 72.64
C PRO A 159 4.54 0.92 73.90
N VAL A 160 5.84 1.20 73.76
CA VAL A 160 6.67 1.63 74.88
C VAL A 160 6.56 3.14 74.97
N LEU A 161 5.97 3.60 76.07
CA LEU A 161 5.86 5.01 76.45
C LEU A 161 7.26 5.64 76.53
N SER A 162 7.61 6.50 75.58
CA SER A 162 8.71 7.45 75.71
C SER A 162 8.22 8.87 75.39
N GLU A 163 8.70 9.80 76.19
CA GLU A 163 8.16 11.13 76.46
C GLU A 163 8.09 12.04 75.23
N GLN A 164 6.92 12.64 75.03
CA GLN A 164 6.64 13.63 74.00
C GLN A 164 7.20 14.98 74.43
N ALA A 165 8.35 15.39 73.85
CA ALA A 165 8.79 16.79 73.90
C ALA A 165 9.68 17.28 72.73
N GLU A 166 9.92 16.48 71.67
CA GLU A 166 10.79 16.90 70.54
C GLU A 166 10.13 16.81 69.14
N ASP A 167 8.83 16.50 69.08
CA ASP A 167 8.14 16.03 67.88
C ASP A 167 7.67 17.14 66.89
N SER A 168 8.00 18.42 67.15
CA SER A 168 7.64 19.54 66.25
C SER A 168 8.76 19.95 65.31
N ALA A 169 10.03 19.83 65.71
CA ALA A 169 11.18 20.16 64.87
C ALA A 169 11.47 19.05 63.83
N GLU A 170 11.33 17.78 64.23
CA GLU A 170 11.53 16.62 63.34
C GLU A 170 10.42 16.48 62.27
N ARG A 171 9.20 16.95 62.56
CA ARG A 171 8.09 17.03 61.58
C ARG A 171 8.29 18.13 60.54
N GLU A 172 8.84 19.28 60.93
CA GLU A 172 9.20 20.35 59.97
C GLU A 172 10.42 19.97 59.12
N GLU A 173 11.43 19.31 59.70
CA GLU A 173 12.58 18.80 58.94
C GLU A 173 12.19 17.65 58.00
N SER A 174 11.31 16.74 58.40
CA SER A 174 10.82 15.65 57.53
C SER A 174 9.90 16.17 56.43
N ALA A 175 9.07 17.19 56.67
CA ALA A 175 8.27 17.87 55.65
C ALA A 175 9.17 18.63 54.64
N ALA A 176 10.17 19.35 55.12
CA ALA A 176 11.15 20.02 54.25
C ALA A 176 12.01 19.02 53.47
N ALA A 177 12.36 17.88 54.06
CA ALA A 177 13.04 16.78 53.37
C ALA A 177 12.15 16.13 52.29
N ALA A 178 10.86 15.94 52.58
CA ALA A 178 9.88 15.46 51.62
C ALA A 178 9.72 16.42 50.43
N ASP A 179 9.65 17.74 50.68
CA ASP A 179 9.54 18.73 49.61
C ASP A 179 10.83 18.86 48.77
N ARG A 180 12.01 18.75 49.39
CA ARG A 180 13.29 18.62 48.65
C ARG A 180 13.32 17.36 47.79
N SER A 181 12.78 16.24 48.28
CA SER A 181 12.73 14.99 47.52
C SER A 181 11.79 15.08 46.30
N ARG A 182 10.63 15.75 46.45
CA ARG A 182 9.67 16.05 45.38
C ARG A 182 10.25 16.99 44.33
N LEU A 183 10.91 18.06 44.75
CA LEU A 183 11.62 18.96 43.84
C LEU A 183 12.74 18.25 43.10
N ALA A 184 13.51 17.39 43.79
CA ALA A 184 14.53 16.58 43.15
C ALA A 184 13.95 15.54 42.18
N GLN A 185 12.74 15.01 42.41
CA GLN A 185 12.02 14.15 41.47
C GLN A 185 11.59 14.93 40.22
N LEU A 186 10.93 16.08 40.39
CA LEU A 186 10.52 16.95 39.27
C LEU A 186 11.72 17.37 38.41
N ILE A 187 12.83 17.75 39.04
CA ILE A 187 14.07 18.11 38.32
C ILE A 187 14.61 16.90 37.53
N ARG A 188 14.51 15.69 38.07
CA ARG A 188 14.94 14.46 37.37
C ARG A 188 14.02 14.12 36.21
N GLU A 189 12.71 14.21 36.39
CA GLU A 189 11.72 14.03 35.32
C GLU A 189 11.95 15.02 34.18
N GLN A 190 12.15 16.30 34.52
CA GLN A 190 12.45 17.32 33.50
C GLN A 190 13.78 17.05 32.81
N ARG A 191 14.82 16.59 33.52
CA ARG A 191 16.10 16.21 32.90
C ARG A 191 15.95 15.03 31.94
N LEU A 192 15.18 14.02 32.31
CA LEU A 192 14.90 12.88 31.44
C LEU A 192 14.14 13.33 30.19
N ARG A 193 13.12 14.17 30.35
CA ARG A 193 12.38 14.76 29.23
C ARG A 193 13.26 15.58 28.30
N ILE A 194 14.16 16.41 28.85
CA ILE A 194 15.09 17.19 28.03
C ILE A 194 16.02 16.24 27.27
N LYS A 195 16.50 15.17 27.91
CA LYS A 195 17.41 14.21 27.27
C LYS A 195 16.71 13.40 26.16
N THR A 196 15.47 12.96 26.36
CA THR A 196 14.70 12.26 25.32
C THR A 196 14.40 13.19 24.16
N LEU A 197 13.94 14.42 24.43
CA LEU A 197 13.73 15.44 23.39
C LEU A 197 15.02 15.77 22.61
N GLN A 198 16.16 15.86 23.30
CA GLN A 198 17.47 16.07 22.66
C GLN A 198 17.95 14.86 21.86
N SER A 199 17.54 13.64 22.20
CA SER A 199 17.82 12.45 21.40
C SER A 199 16.99 12.46 20.14
N VAL A 200 15.67 12.62 20.27
CA VAL A 200 14.73 12.69 19.14
C VAL A 200 15.11 13.81 18.18
N HIS A 201 15.50 14.98 18.69
CA HIS A 201 15.95 16.09 17.84
C HIS A 201 17.25 15.76 17.09
N ARG A 202 18.19 15.06 17.72
CA ARG A 202 19.44 14.63 17.06
C ARG A 202 19.16 13.60 15.97
N ASP A 203 18.29 12.64 16.24
CA ASP A 203 17.91 11.61 15.28
C ASP A 203 17.20 12.26 14.08
N ALA A 204 16.21 13.14 14.32
CA ALA A 204 15.53 13.89 13.26
C ALA A 204 16.47 14.77 12.42
N LEU A 205 17.46 15.43 13.04
CA LEU A 205 18.47 16.19 12.29
C LEU A 205 19.35 15.28 11.42
N SER A 206 19.67 14.07 11.90
CA SER A 206 20.45 13.11 11.14
C SER A 206 19.69 12.55 9.94
N ASP A 207 18.38 12.32 10.10
CA ASP A 207 17.49 11.85 9.03
C ASP A 207 17.34 12.92 7.96
N ILE A 208 17.05 14.17 8.34
CA ILE A 208 16.95 15.31 7.41
C ILE A 208 18.29 15.50 6.65
N GLN A 209 19.42 15.39 7.33
CA GLN A 209 20.73 15.48 6.65
C GLN A 209 20.97 14.34 5.67
N ARG A 210 20.48 13.13 5.97
CA ARG A 210 20.58 11.98 5.07
C ARG A 210 19.71 12.18 3.83
N GLU A 211 18.47 12.62 4.02
CA GLU A 211 17.53 12.92 2.93
C GLU A 211 18.11 13.98 2.00
N HIS A 212 18.58 15.11 2.54
CA HIS A 212 19.22 16.15 1.72
C HIS A 212 20.46 15.67 0.97
N ARG A 213 21.27 14.77 1.56
CA ARG A 213 22.41 14.19 0.84
C ARG A 213 21.96 13.34 -0.34
N LEU A 214 20.90 12.55 -0.18
CA LEU A 214 20.32 11.73 -1.25
C LEU A 214 19.72 12.61 -2.34
N GLU A 215 18.96 13.65 -1.98
CA GLU A 215 18.41 14.62 -2.92
C GLU A 215 19.50 15.32 -3.74
N ILE A 216 20.56 15.81 -3.07
CA ILE A 216 21.69 16.45 -3.75
C ILE A 216 22.40 15.47 -4.69
N GLN A 217 22.54 14.21 -4.30
CA GLN A 217 23.15 13.19 -5.15
C GLN A 217 22.28 12.89 -6.38
N ALA A 218 20.97 12.77 -6.21
CA ALA A 218 20.02 12.55 -7.31
C ALA A 218 20.02 13.74 -8.29
N LEU A 219 19.94 14.97 -7.77
CA LEU A 219 20.01 16.17 -8.62
C LEU A 219 21.34 16.27 -9.38
N ARG A 220 22.45 15.83 -8.78
CA ARG A 220 23.74 15.77 -9.47
C ARG A 220 23.78 14.72 -10.58
N SER A 221 23.18 13.55 -10.38
CA SER A 221 23.07 12.55 -11.45
C SER A 221 22.20 13.05 -12.59
N ASP A 222 21.06 13.67 -12.28
CA ASP A 222 20.15 14.21 -13.28
C ASP A 222 20.81 15.32 -14.10
N PHE A 223 21.60 16.18 -13.45
CA PHE A 223 22.36 17.23 -14.12
C PHE A 223 23.41 16.63 -15.07
N ALA A 224 24.16 15.62 -14.63
CA ALA A 224 25.13 14.93 -15.48
C ALA A 224 24.47 14.25 -16.70
N ASP A 225 23.30 13.64 -16.52
CA ASP A 225 22.53 13.03 -17.60
C ASP A 225 22.00 14.06 -18.59
N LEU A 226 21.53 15.21 -18.10
CA LEU A 226 21.10 16.33 -18.94
C LEU A 226 22.25 16.92 -19.73
N GLU A 227 23.43 17.11 -19.12
CA GLU A 227 24.64 17.56 -19.83
C GLU A 227 25.04 16.58 -20.94
N GLN A 228 25.00 15.27 -20.67
CA GLN A 228 25.27 14.26 -21.70
C GLN A 228 24.26 14.30 -22.84
N LYS A 229 22.96 14.44 -22.54
CA LYS A 229 21.91 14.57 -23.55
C LYS A 229 22.11 15.82 -24.40
N TYR A 230 22.45 16.94 -23.75
CA TYR A 230 22.73 18.21 -24.44
C TYR A 230 23.93 18.10 -25.38
N GLU A 231 25.05 17.53 -24.92
CA GLU A 231 26.23 17.35 -25.78
C GLU A 231 25.95 16.40 -26.95
N ARG A 232 25.19 15.31 -26.75
CA ARG A 232 24.76 14.43 -27.84
C ARG A 232 23.91 15.17 -28.87
N GLN A 233 22.93 15.95 -28.42
CA GLN A 233 22.08 16.75 -29.29
C GLN A 233 22.86 17.83 -30.02
N ARG A 234 23.82 18.47 -29.37
CA ARG A 234 24.71 19.46 -29.96
C ARG A 234 25.54 18.85 -31.08
N LEU A 235 26.20 17.71 -30.83
CA LEU A 235 26.97 16.99 -31.83
C LEU A 235 26.10 16.54 -33.00
N SER A 236 24.89 16.03 -32.73
CA SER A 236 23.94 15.66 -33.78
C SER A 236 23.53 16.86 -34.63
N ASN A 237 23.24 18.00 -34.00
CA ASN A 237 22.91 19.24 -34.71
C ASN A 237 24.08 19.74 -35.56
N GLU A 238 25.31 19.67 -35.05
CA GLU A 238 26.51 20.03 -35.82
C GLU A 238 26.72 19.10 -37.01
N GLN A 239 26.49 17.79 -36.86
CA GLN A 239 26.54 16.83 -37.96
C GLN A 239 25.46 17.09 -39.01
N LEU A 240 24.22 17.39 -38.59
CA LEU A 240 23.13 17.74 -39.51
C LEU A 240 23.42 19.03 -40.26
N LYS A 241 23.98 20.06 -39.60
CA LYS A 241 24.41 21.30 -40.26
C LYS A 241 25.48 21.03 -41.32
N LYS A 242 26.45 20.15 -41.05
CA LYS A 242 27.47 19.74 -42.04
C LYS A 242 26.84 19.02 -43.23
N ARG A 243 25.95 18.05 -42.99
CA ARG A 243 25.22 17.34 -44.06
C ARG A 243 24.36 18.28 -44.90
N LEU A 244 23.73 19.28 -44.27
CA LEU A 244 22.98 20.31 -44.99
C LEU A 244 23.91 21.19 -45.84
N ALA A 245 25.08 21.58 -45.32
CA ALA A 245 26.07 22.33 -46.09
C ALA A 245 26.59 21.53 -47.29
N GLU A 246 26.95 20.26 -47.09
CA GLU A 246 27.37 19.34 -48.17
C GLU A 246 26.27 19.16 -49.22
N ARG A 247 25.02 18.96 -48.79
CA ARG A 247 23.87 18.85 -49.70
C ARG A 247 23.61 20.16 -50.45
N ASN A 248 23.77 21.31 -49.80
CA ASN A 248 23.62 22.62 -50.45
C ASN A 248 24.72 22.84 -51.50
N GLU A 249 25.96 22.44 -51.22
CA GLU A 249 27.06 22.50 -52.18
C GLU A 249 26.82 21.54 -53.36
N GLN A 250 26.31 20.33 -53.10
CA GLN A 250 25.86 19.41 -54.14
C GLN A 250 24.73 19.99 -54.99
N TYR A 251 23.77 20.70 -54.38
CA TYR A 251 22.71 21.38 -55.11
C TYR A 251 23.25 22.52 -55.98
N LEU A 252 24.17 23.33 -55.45
CA LEU A 252 24.78 24.43 -56.20
C LEU A 252 25.59 23.91 -57.39
N THR A 253 26.40 22.87 -57.19
CA THR A 253 27.17 22.24 -58.28
C THR A 253 26.27 21.58 -59.33
N MET A 254 25.21 20.90 -58.90
CA MET A 254 24.20 20.35 -59.82
C MET A 254 23.47 21.47 -60.58
N GLN A 255 23.16 22.59 -59.91
CA GLN A 255 22.51 23.75 -60.53
C GLN A 255 23.43 24.43 -61.55
N GLU A 256 24.74 24.55 -61.27
CA GLU A 256 25.73 25.06 -62.22
C GLU A 256 25.89 24.13 -63.44
N GLN A 257 25.88 22.81 -63.23
CA GLN A 257 25.89 21.83 -64.32
C GLN A 257 24.61 21.86 -65.15
N MET A 258 23.44 21.99 -64.52
CA MET A 258 22.16 22.15 -65.20
C MET A 258 22.06 23.50 -65.91
N ALA A 259 22.62 24.57 -65.37
CA ALA A 259 22.70 25.87 -66.03
C ALA A 259 23.59 25.81 -67.28
N ALA A 260 24.70 25.07 -67.24
CA ALA A 260 25.58 24.83 -68.39
C ALA A 260 24.93 23.95 -69.48
N VAL A 261 24.04 23.03 -69.11
CA VAL A 261 23.27 22.19 -70.06
C VAL A 261 21.96 22.88 -70.51
N GLY A 262 21.51 23.90 -69.77
CA GLY A 262 20.19 24.51 -69.88
C GLY A 262 20.06 25.66 -70.88
N GLU A 263 21.15 26.15 -71.49
CA GLU A 263 21.07 27.26 -72.46
C GLU A 263 20.27 26.91 -73.74
N GLU A 264 20.07 25.62 -74.07
CA GLU A 264 19.21 25.18 -75.19
C GLU A 264 17.76 24.83 -74.78
N LYS A 265 17.43 24.75 -73.49
CA LYS A 265 16.16 24.16 -72.99
C LYS A 265 15.22 25.14 -72.26
N GLN A 266 15.67 26.38 -72.08
CA GLN A 266 15.06 27.42 -71.23
C GLN A 266 13.60 27.85 -71.56
N ARG A 267 13.08 27.57 -72.76
CA ARG A 267 11.70 27.96 -73.12
C ARG A 267 10.63 26.92 -72.80
N GLU A 268 10.96 25.63 -72.79
CA GLU A 268 10.04 24.58 -72.32
C GLU A 268 10.17 24.37 -70.80
N ASP A 269 11.39 24.54 -70.25
CA ASP A 269 11.68 24.40 -68.82
C ASP A 269 11.10 25.53 -67.94
N SER A 270 10.75 26.69 -68.50
CA SER A 270 10.12 27.77 -67.72
C SER A 270 8.65 27.49 -67.42
N ASN A 271 7.90 26.97 -68.39
CA ASN A 271 6.53 26.49 -68.16
C ASN A 271 6.54 25.21 -67.31
N ALA A 272 7.41 24.25 -67.62
CA ALA A 272 7.55 23.03 -66.81
C ALA A 272 8.05 23.34 -65.39
N GLY A 273 8.92 24.33 -65.22
CA GLY A 273 9.41 24.79 -63.91
C GLY A 273 8.32 25.46 -63.08
N ALA A 274 7.47 26.28 -63.70
CA ALA A 274 6.31 26.86 -63.03
C ALA A 274 5.29 25.78 -62.61
N GLU A 275 5.03 24.80 -63.48
CA GLU A 275 4.17 23.65 -63.15
C GLU A 275 4.76 22.76 -62.04
N LEU A 276 6.07 22.50 -62.05
CA LEU A 276 6.76 21.75 -61.01
C LEU A 276 6.76 22.47 -59.66
N LEU A 277 6.88 23.79 -59.65
CA LEU A 277 6.79 24.58 -58.42
C LEU A 277 5.36 24.55 -57.84
N LEU A 278 4.35 24.68 -58.70
CA LEU A 278 2.95 24.56 -58.28
C LEU A 278 2.62 23.16 -57.76
N LEU A 279 3.08 22.11 -58.44
CA LEU A 279 2.91 20.71 -58.01
C LEU A 279 3.65 20.44 -56.70
N ARG A 280 4.85 20.99 -56.53
CA ARG A 280 5.62 20.89 -55.29
C ARG A 280 4.91 21.59 -54.14
N GLU A 281 4.38 22.78 -54.37
CA GLU A 281 3.60 23.50 -53.36
C GLU A 281 2.31 22.73 -53.00
N GLN A 282 1.64 22.12 -54.00
CA GLN A 282 0.50 21.24 -53.76
C GLN A 282 0.88 19.99 -52.96
N LEU A 283 2.02 19.36 -53.28
CA LEU A 283 2.53 18.22 -52.52
C LEU A 283 2.90 18.61 -51.09
N GLU A 284 3.55 19.75 -50.87
CA GLU A 284 3.88 20.25 -49.53
C GLU A 284 2.63 20.60 -48.72
N ARG A 285 1.56 21.10 -49.37
CA ARG A 285 0.26 21.30 -48.71
C ARG A 285 -0.38 19.96 -48.35
N ARG A 286 -0.36 18.98 -49.26
CA ARG A 286 -0.89 17.63 -49.01
C ARG A 286 -0.11 16.88 -47.94
N GLN A 287 1.21 17.02 -47.90
CA GLN A 287 2.05 16.43 -46.86
C GLN A 287 1.71 17.03 -45.50
N ARG A 288 1.56 18.35 -45.40
CA ARG A 288 1.09 18.99 -44.15
C ARG A 288 -0.32 18.55 -43.75
N GLU A 289 -1.23 18.38 -44.71
CA GLU A 289 -2.57 17.83 -44.42
C GLU A 289 -2.51 16.39 -43.91
N LEU A 290 -1.59 15.57 -44.46
CA LEU A 290 -1.39 14.18 -44.02
C LEU A 290 -0.75 14.15 -42.64
N GLU A 291 0.29 14.94 -42.38
CA GLU A 291 0.93 15.05 -41.06
C GLU A 291 -0.09 15.43 -39.99
N LEU A 292 -0.93 16.44 -40.24
CA LEU A 292 -2.00 16.83 -39.30
C LEU A 292 -3.06 15.74 -39.11
N ARG A 293 -3.34 14.93 -40.15
CA ARG A 293 -4.25 13.79 -40.04
C ARG A 293 -3.64 12.67 -39.24
N ASP A 294 -2.36 12.37 -39.46
CA ASP A 294 -1.63 11.33 -38.74
C ASP A 294 -1.50 11.71 -37.26
N GLU A 295 -1.17 12.96 -36.95
CA GLU A 295 -1.19 13.49 -35.57
C GLU A 295 -2.57 13.33 -34.93
N LYS A 296 -3.65 13.62 -35.67
CA LYS A 296 -5.02 13.42 -35.18
C LYS A 296 -5.37 11.96 -34.99
N ILE A 297 -4.93 11.06 -35.87
CA ILE A 297 -5.16 9.62 -35.75
C ILE A 297 -4.46 9.12 -34.49
N VAL A 298 -3.19 9.47 -34.29
CA VAL A 298 -2.43 9.09 -33.09
C VAL A 298 -3.13 9.59 -31.83
N ALA A 299 -3.56 10.84 -31.79
CA ALA A 299 -4.30 11.38 -30.65
C ALA A 299 -5.62 10.64 -30.38
N LEU A 300 -6.37 10.26 -31.43
CA LEU A 300 -7.62 9.49 -31.30
C LEU A 300 -7.37 8.03 -30.91
N GLU A 301 -6.25 7.45 -31.32
CA GLU A 301 -5.83 6.11 -30.92
C GLU A 301 -5.41 6.10 -29.44
N GLU A 302 -4.68 7.12 -29.00
CA GLU A 302 -4.35 7.33 -27.59
C GLU A 302 -5.61 7.52 -26.75
N GLU A 303 -6.54 8.39 -27.16
CA GLU A 303 -7.82 8.59 -26.46
C GLU A 303 -8.64 7.30 -26.40
N ASN A 304 -8.74 6.54 -27.48
CA ASN A 304 -9.39 5.24 -27.46
C ASN A 304 -8.70 4.26 -26.50
N HIS A 305 -7.37 4.26 -26.47
CA HIS A 305 -6.61 3.41 -25.58
C HIS A 305 -6.86 3.76 -24.11
N GLU A 306 -6.90 5.05 -23.78
CA GLU A 306 -7.22 5.54 -22.44
C GLU A 306 -8.65 5.19 -22.05
N LEU A 307 -9.62 5.38 -22.95
CA LEU A 307 -11.03 5.05 -22.70
C LEU A 307 -11.23 3.54 -22.53
N SER A 308 -10.56 2.72 -23.34
CA SER A 308 -10.64 1.26 -23.28
C SER A 308 -10.01 0.68 -22.02
N ASN A 309 -8.94 1.30 -21.52
CA ASN A 309 -8.24 0.86 -20.30
C ASN A 309 -8.68 1.61 -19.03
N ARG A 310 -9.70 2.47 -19.14
CA ARG A 310 -10.21 3.20 -17.99
C ARG A 310 -10.70 2.22 -16.93
N GLU A 311 -10.18 2.35 -15.72
CA GLU A 311 -10.65 1.51 -14.63
C GLU A 311 -12.11 1.85 -14.27
N PRO A 312 -12.92 0.83 -13.92
CA PRO A 312 -14.27 1.08 -13.45
C PRO A 312 -14.21 2.00 -12.21
N PRO A 313 -15.19 2.90 -12.04
CA PRO A 313 -15.23 3.78 -10.87
C PRO A 313 -15.22 2.97 -9.57
N GLU A 314 -14.53 3.48 -8.55
CA GLU A 314 -14.45 2.88 -7.21
C GLU A 314 -15.86 2.64 -6.64
N ASP A 315 -16.05 1.51 -5.96
CA ASP A 315 -17.33 1.01 -5.43
C ASP A 315 -18.40 0.61 -6.47
N SER A 316 -18.03 0.52 -7.76
CA SER A 316 -18.91 -0.06 -8.77
C SER A 316 -18.96 -1.60 -8.68
N ILE A 317 -20.11 -2.18 -9.05
CA ILE A 317 -20.26 -3.65 -9.19
C ILE A 317 -19.18 -4.21 -10.11
N MET A 318 -18.78 -3.48 -11.15
CA MET A 318 -17.71 -3.89 -12.07
C MET A 318 -16.33 -3.97 -11.40
N ASP A 319 -16.03 -3.08 -10.46
CA ASP A 319 -14.77 -3.13 -9.69
C ASP A 319 -14.77 -4.35 -8.76
N HIS A 320 -15.88 -4.60 -8.07
CA HIS A 320 -16.03 -5.81 -7.26
C HIS A 320 -15.88 -7.11 -8.07
N LEU A 321 -16.47 -7.17 -9.27
CA LEU A 321 -16.34 -8.31 -10.20
C LEU A 321 -14.89 -8.53 -10.63
N LYS A 322 -14.13 -7.46 -10.90
CA LYS A 322 -12.69 -7.52 -11.25
C LYS A 322 -11.86 -8.02 -10.08
N ARG A 323 -12.11 -7.53 -8.86
CA ARG A 323 -11.34 -7.90 -7.64
C ARG A 323 -11.62 -9.31 -7.15
N GLN A 324 -12.86 -9.78 -7.24
CA GLN A 324 -13.27 -11.08 -6.68
C GLN A 324 -13.15 -12.25 -7.68
N THR A 325 -12.58 -12.05 -8.87
CA THR A 325 -12.41 -13.07 -9.92
C THR A 325 -13.71 -13.85 -10.21
N VAL A 326 -14.82 -13.13 -10.36
CA VAL A 326 -16.13 -13.74 -10.59
C VAL A 326 -16.29 -14.10 -12.07
N PHE A 327 -16.78 -15.31 -12.35
CA PHE A 327 -17.11 -15.74 -13.72
C PHE A 327 -18.61 -15.58 -13.97
N LEU A 328 -18.98 -14.73 -14.95
CA LEU A 328 -20.34 -14.70 -15.46
C LEU A 328 -20.51 -15.76 -16.55
N VAL A 329 -21.58 -16.54 -16.44
CA VAL A 329 -21.95 -17.54 -17.45
C VAL A 329 -23.29 -17.15 -18.03
N ALA A 330 -23.33 -16.94 -19.35
CA ALA A 330 -24.55 -16.68 -20.09
C ALA A 330 -24.91 -17.90 -20.95
N TYR A 331 -26.21 -18.14 -21.13
CA TYR A 331 -26.69 -19.13 -22.10
C TYR A 331 -27.12 -18.42 -23.38
N GLN A 332 -26.57 -18.84 -24.52
CA GLN A 332 -26.92 -18.32 -25.84
C GLN A 332 -27.32 -19.47 -26.78
N PRO A 333 -28.47 -19.38 -27.48
CA PRO A 333 -28.86 -20.38 -28.46
C PRO A 333 -27.77 -20.62 -29.52
N GLY A 334 -27.47 -21.87 -29.84
CA GLY A 334 -26.44 -22.22 -30.82
C GLY A 334 -25.01 -22.25 -30.28
N VAL A 335 -24.68 -21.46 -29.25
CA VAL A 335 -23.35 -21.47 -28.59
C VAL A 335 -23.36 -22.29 -27.28
N GLY A 336 -24.49 -22.33 -26.57
CA GLY A 336 -24.63 -22.98 -25.27
C GLY A 336 -24.21 -22.07 -24.10
N HIS A 337 -23.56 -22.65 -23.09
CA HIS A 337 -23.04 -21.88 -21.96
C HIS A 337 -21.71 -21.21 -22.31
N VAL A 338 -21.68 -19.89 -22.27
CA VAL A 338 -20.51 -19.07 -22.53
C VAL A 338 -20.05 -18.40 -21.25
N THR A 339 -18.83 -18.69 -20.83
CA THR A 339 -18.16 -17.95 -19.77
C THR A 339 -17.66 -16.62 -20.36
N LEU A 340 -18.15 -15.50 -19.83
CA LEU A 340 -17.82 -14.16 -20.28
C LEU A 340 -16.55 -13.67 -19.57
N PRO A 341 -15.44 -13.43 -20.29
CA PRO A 341 -14.29 -12.73 -19.75
C PRO A 341 -14.68 -11.31 -19.32
N PHE A 342 -14.00 -10.77 -18.29
CA PHE A 342 -14.30 -9.43 -17.77
C PHE A 342 -14.33 -8.34 -18.87
N LYS A 343 -13.40 -8.41 -19.83
CA LYS A 343 -13.31 -7.46 -20.95
C LYS A 343 -14.49 -7.53 -21.92
N ASP A 344 -15.14 -8.68 -22.01
CA ASP A 344 -16.22 -8.94 -22.95
C ASP A 344 -17.60 -8.64 -22.33
N ILE A 345 -17.66 -8.40 -21.02
CA ILE A 345 -18.92 -8.17 -20.30
C ILE A 345 -19.69 -7.00 -20.92
N GLU A 346 -19.04 -5.86 -21.12
CA GLU A 346 -19.68 -4.66 -21.69
C GLU A 346 -20.11 -4.88 -23.13
N LEU A 347 -19.27 -5.52 -23.95
CA LEU A 347 -19.58 -5.88 -25.33
C LEU A 347 -20.81 -6.78 -25.40
N TYR A 348 -20.84 -7.82 -24.56
CA TYR A 348 -21.96 -8.74 -24.47
C TYR A 348 -23.26 -8.04 -24.04
N PHE A 349 -23.21 -7.17 -23.01
CA PHE A 349 -24.40 -6.44 -22.57
C PHE A 349 -24.89 -5.39 -23.58
N SER A 350 -23.99 -4.82 -24.39
CA SER A 350 -24.37 -3.88 -25.45
C SER A 350 -25.15 -4.55 -26.59
N ASN A 351 -24.72 -5.75 -27.02
CA ASN A 351 -25.41 -6.53 -28.03
C ASN A 351 -25.15 -8.05 -27.85
N PRO A 352 -26.02 -8.76 -27.09
CA PRO A 352 -25.87 -10.19 -26.86
C PRO A 352 -25.97 -11.02 -28.15
N THR A 353 -26.79 -10.58 -29.11
CA THR A 353 -27.01 -11.30 -30.37
C THR A 353 -25.81 -11.24 -31.30
N ALA A 354 -25.15 -10.09 -31.40
CA ALA A 354 -23.91 -9.96 -32.17
C ALA A 354 -22.79 -10.79 -31.55
N TYR A 355 -22.69 -10.78 -30.21
CA TYR A 355 -21.70 -11.59 -29.49
C TYR A 355 -21.90 -13.10 -29.73
N ALA A 356 -23.15 -13.56 -29.71
CA ALA A 356 -23.47 -14.95 -30.01
C ALA A 356 -23.23 -15.31 -31.48
N ALA A 357 -23.55 -14.39 -32.42
CA ALA A 357 -23.32 -14.57 -33.84
C ALA A 357 -21.84 -14.74 -34.19
N GLU A 358 -20.98 -13.89 -33.63
CA GLU A 358 -19.52 -13.96 -33.80
C GLU A 358 -18.96 -15.29 -33.28
N ARG A 359 -19.42 -15.75 -32.12
CA ARG A 359 -19.04 -17.05 -31.55
C ARG A 359 -19.54 -18.23 -32.37
N CYS A 360 -20.66 -18.08 -33.08
CA CYS A 360 -21.17 -19.05 -34.05
C CYS A 360 -20.46 -18.98 -35.41
N GLY A 361 -19.55 -18.01 -35.63
CA GLY A 361 -18.86 -17.82 -36.90
C GLY A 361 -19.74 -17.25 -38.02
N MET A 362 -20.78 -16.49 -37.68
CA MET A 362 -21.72 -15.91 -38.64
C MET A 362 -21.97 -14.42 -38.35
N ASN A 363 -22.60 -13.73 -39.30
CA ASN A 363 -22.96 -12.33 -39.12
C ASN A 363 -24.23 -12.20 -38.26
N GLU A 364 -24.39 -11.05 -37.62
CA GLU A 364 -25.54 -10.77 -36.75
C GLU A 364 -26.91 -10.91 -37.47
N PRO A 365 -27.09 -10.44 -38.72
CA PRO A 365 -28.37 -10.61 -39.42
C PRO A 365 -28.75 -12.07 -39.67
N ALA A 366 -27.81 -12.92 -40.14
CA ALA A 366 -28.12 -14.33 -40.39
C ALA A 366 -28.38 -15.10 -39.10
N TYR A 367 -27.66 -14.78 -38.02
CA TYR A 367 -27.93 -15.35 -36.70
C TYR A 367 -29.33 -14.98 -36.21
N ARG A 368 -29.80 -13.75 -36.49
CA ARG A 368 -31.15 -13.31 -36.11
C ARG A 368 -32.25 -14.05 -36.88
N GLU A 369 -32.07 -14.23 -38.18
CA GLU A 369 -33.00 -15.03 -39.02
C GLU A 369 -33.06 -16.48 -38.53
N TRP A 370 -31.91 -17.07 -38.19
CA TRP A 370 -31.87 -18.40 -37.59
C TRP A 370 -32.53 -18.43 -36.20
N LEU A 371 -32.28 -17.42 -35.35
CA LEU A 371 -32.83 -17.35 -34.00
C LEU A 371 -34.37 -17.28 -34.04
N GLU A 372 -34.93 -16.52 -34.98
CA GLU A 372 -36.38 -16.44 -35.21
C GLU A 372 -36.97 -17.81 -35.60
N HIS A 373 -36.32 -18.53 -36.52
CA HIS A 373 -36.70 -19.93 -36.85
C HIS A 373 -36.51 -20.89 -35.67
N TYR A 374 -35.46 -20.71 -34.89
CA TYR A 374 -35.14 -21.58 -33.74
C TYR A 374 -36.18 -21.43 -32.61
N GLU A 375 -36.65 -20.22 -32.36
CA GLU A 375 -37.67 -19.91 -31.36
C GLU A 375 -39.07 -20.27 -31.86
N ASN A 376 -39.39 -19.94 -33.11
CA ASN A 376 -40.70 -20.15 -33.73
C ASN A 376 -40.56 -20.76 -35.14
N PRO A 377 -40.42 -22.09 -35.27
CA PRO A 377 -40.23 -22.74 -36.57
C PRO A 377 -41.56 -22.82 -37.34
N VAL A 378 -41.90 -21.74 -38.04
CA VAL A 378 -43.07 -21.65 -38.93
C VAL A 378 -42.66 -21.14 -40.30
N CYS A 379 -43.41 -21.53 -41.33
CA CYS A 379 -43.15 -21.09 -42.69
C CYS A 379 -43.32 -19.57 -42.85
N THR A 380 -42.25 -18.89 -43.28
CA THR A 380 -42.15 -17.44 -43.50
C THR A 380 -42.71 -16.97 -44.85
N HIS A 381 -43.21 -17.88 -45.70
CA HIS A 381 -43.73 -17.52 -47.01
C HIS A 381 -44.98 -16.65 -46.91
N GLU A 382 -44.93 -15.46 -47.50
CA GLU A 382 -46.08 -14.58 -47.68
C GLU A 382 -46.78 -14.92 -49.01
N GLY A 383 -48.03 -15.36 -48.93
CA GLY A 383 -48.84 -15.58 -50.13
C GLY A 383 -49.22 -14.26 -50.82
N ASN A 384 -49.75 -14.34 -52.05
CA ASN A 384 -50.18 -13.16 -52.84
C ASN A 384 -51.20 -12.23 -52.14
N ASP A 385 -51.89 -12.71 -51.10
CA ASP A 385 -52.84 -11.94 -50.29
C ASP A 385 -52.19 -11.28 -49.05
N GLY A 386 -50.86 -11.33 -48.91
CA GLY A 386 -50.11 -10.80 -47.76
C GLY A 386 -50.31 -11.59 -46.46
N LYS A 387 -50.83 -12.82 -46.54
CA LYS A 387 -51.01 -13.70 -45.38
C LYS A 387 -49.82 -14.65 -45.25
N PRO A 388 -49.20 -14.75 -44.06
CA PRO A 388 -48.14 -15.72 -43.81
C PRO A 388 -48.72 -17.14 -43.83
N CYS A 389 -47.98 -18.09 -44.40
CA CYS A 389 -48.38 -19.49 -44.43
C CYS A 389 -48.54 -20.07 -43.01
N GLY A 390 -47.56 -19.82 -42.13
CA GLY A 390 -47.63 -20.23 -40.72
C GLY A 390 -47.61 -21.74 -40.47
N GLU A 391 -47.34 -22.56 -41.50
CA GLU A 391 -47.25 -24.02 -41.36
C GLU A 391 -46.01 -24.37 -40.53
N PRO A 392 -46.12 -25.21 -39.48
CA PRO A 392 -44.99 -25.57 -38.64
C PRO A 392 -43.95 -26.37 -39.43
N ILE A 393 -42.68 -26.00 -39.27
CA ILE A 393 -41.54 -26.61 -39.98
C ILE A 393 -40.54 -27.23 -38.99
N LEU A 394 -39.59 -28.00 -39.52
CA LEU A 394 -38.55 -28.65 -38.70
C LEU A 394 -37.55 -27.60 -38.19
N ARG A 395 -37.40 -27.55 -36.86
CA ARG A 395 -36.42 -26.66 -36.23
C ARG A 395 -34.99 -27.12 -36.51
N ILE A 396 -34.16 -26.20 -36.99
CA ILE A 396 -32.72 -26.43 -37.15
C ILE A 396 -31.99 -26.00 -35.89
N SER A 397 -31.31 -26.94 -35.23
CA SER A 397 -30.64 -26.70 -33.95
C SER A 397 -29.28 -26.01 -34.05
N GLN A 398 -28.61 -26.11 -35.20
CA GLN A 398 -27.29 -25.50 -35.41
C GLN A 398 -27.41 -24.27 -36.31
N PRO A 399 -26.92 -23.11 -35.88
CA PRO A 399 -26.95 -21.89 -36.70
C PRO A 399 -26.28 -22.09 -38.06
N ALA A 400 -25.11 -22.74 -38.10
CA ALA A 400 -24.32 -22.91 -39.32
C ALA A 400 -25.00 -23.76 -40.41
N GLU A 401 -26.01 -24.55 -40.05
CA GLU A 401 -26.74 -25.41 -40.98
C GLU A 401 -27.96 -24.73 -41.61
N PHE A 402 -28.39 -23.59 -41.05
CA PHE A 402 -29.59 -22.88 -41.48
C PHE A 402 -29.36 -22.07 -42.76
N ARG A 403 -30.25 -22.25 -43.74
CA ARG A 403 -30.28 -21.54 -45.01
C ARG A 403 -31.55 -20.71 -45.11
N PRO A 404 -31.45 -19.38 -45.04
CA PRO A 404 -32.57 -18.48 -45.25
C PRO A 404 -33.22 -18.71 -46.63
N GLY A 405 -34.54 -18.70 -46.68
CA GLY A 405 -35.34 -18.92 -47.90
C GLY A 405 -35.55 -20.39 -48.28
N ILE A 406 -34.90 -21.33 -47.60
CA ILE A 406 -34.98 -22.79 -47.85
C ILE A 406 -35.54 -23.46 -46.60
N ASP A 407 -34.82 -23.33 -45.49
CA ASP A 407 -35.12 -24.03 -44.24
C ASP A 407 -36.21 -23.35 -43.40
N ASP A 408 -36.59 -22.14 -43.77
CA ASP A 408 -37.67 -21.33 -43.20
C ASP A 408 -39.00 -21.48 -43.98
N ARG A 409 -39.08 -22.44 -44.92
CA ARG A 409 -40.26 -22.68 -45.75
C ARG A 409 -40.75 -24.13 -45.66
N CYS A 410 -42.06 -24.34 -45.73
CA CYS A 410 -42.65 -25.68 -45.77
C CYS A 410 -42.47 -26.33 -47.16
N GLU A 411 -42.65 -27.64 -47.26
CA GLU A 411 -42.51 -28.40 -48.51
C GLU A 411 -43.34 -27.84 -49.69
N LYS A 412 -44.46 -27.14 -49.40
CA LYS A 412 -45.32 -26.51 -50.41
C LYS A 412 -44.74 -25.22 -51.00
N HIS A 413 -43.84 -24.56 -50.26
CA HIS A 413 -43.23 -23.28 -50.61
C HIS A 413 -41.72 -23.37 -50.81
N HIS A 414 -41.18 -24.57 -50.78
CA HIS A 414 -39.81 -24.90 -51.13
C HIS A 414 -39.71 -24.97 -52.66
N ALA A 415 -39.35 -23.86 -53.29
CA ALA A 415 -39.32 -23.72 -54.76
C ALA A 415 -37.94 -24.07 -55.34
#